data_AF-A0A2V6IJF6-F1
#
_entry.id   AF-A0A2V6IJF6-F1
#
_cell.length_a   1.000
_cell.length_b   1.000
_cell.length_c   1.000
_cell.angle_alpha   90.00
_cell.angle_beta   90.00
_cell.angle_gamma   90.00
#
_symmetry.space_group_name_H-M   'P 1'
#
loop_
_entity.id
_entity.type
_entity.pdbx_description
1 polymer ?
#
loop_
_entity_poly.entity_id
_entity_poly.type
_entity_poly.pdbx_seq_one_letter_code
_entity_poly.pdbx_strand_id
1 'polypeptide(L)'
;MRERRAFYVVFAIAAALVVPAAIALRTVIHPVILQATSDNPTPLGYTCSLLLFIVPIAALGWWFSCRPDLQFPRKAFWRTIAVLTPLGFLLDLLFGNTFFVFPNKAATLGFEIPAVGGAIPIEEFVFYLAGFVLVLLTYIWCDEYWMAAYNVPDYAAAAKGIPRIVRFHFASVVLGVALVDAAVLYRKFLSGASEGFPWYFIYLVCASLI
;
A
#
# COMPACT_ATOMS: atom_id res chain seq x y z
N MET A 1 -8.53 -26.90 -13.42
CA MET A 1 -9.40 -26.93 -12.21
C MET A 1 -8.81 -26.20 -10.99
N ARG A 2 -7.50 -26.30 -10.72
CA ARG A 2 -6.84 -25.63 -9.58
C ARG A 2 -6.88 -24.08 -9.66
N GLU A 3 -6.69 -23.52 -10.86
CA GLU A 3 -6.75 -22.07 -11.11
C GLU A 3 -8.14 -21.46 -10.86
N ARG A 4 -9.21 -22.13 -11.29
CA ARG A 4 -10.59 -21.71 -11.00
C ARG A 4 -10.86 -21.63 -9.49
N ARG A 5 -10.32 -22.57 -8.70
CA ARG A 5 -10.47 -22.54 -7.23
C ARG A 5 -9.78 -21.33 -6.62
N ALA A 6 -8.54 -21.02 -7.04
CA ALA A 6 -7.81 -19.85 -6.56
C ALA A 6 -8.55 -18.53 -6.85
N PHE A 7 -9.14 -18.41 -8.04
CA PHE A 7 -9.97 -17.27 -8.41
C PHE A 7 -11.16 -17.07 -7.45
N TYR A 8 -11.88 -18.13 -7.11
CA TYR A 8 -13.00 -18.03 -6.15
C TYR A 8 -12.57 -17.69 -4.73
N VAL A 9 -11.36 -18.08 -4.30
CA VAL A 9 -10.84 -17.71 -2.97
C VAL A 9 -10.69 -16.19 -2.84
N VAL A 10 -10.28 -15.49 -3.91
CA VAL A 10 -10.17 -14.02 -3.90
C VAL A 10 -11.53 -13.38 -3.61
N PHE A 11 -12.61 -13.82 -4.28
CA PHE A 11 -13.95 -13.32 -4.02
C PHE A 11 -14.47 -13.69 -2.64
N ALA A 12 -14.12 -14.88 -2.12
CA ALA A 12 -14.50 -15.29 -0.78
C ALA A 12 -13.84 -14.39 0.29
N ILE A 13 -12.54 -14.09 0.15
CA ILE A 13 -11.83 -13.16 1.04
C ILE A 13 -12.40 -11.75 0.92
N ALA A 14 -12.65 -11.27 -0.30
CA ALA A 14 -13.27 -9.97 -0.52
C ALA A 14 -14.65 -9.89 0.15
N ALA A 15 -15.50 -10.92 0.00
CA ALA A 15 -16.81 -10.98 0.64
C ALA A 15 -16.69 -11.03 2.17
N ALA A 16 -15.71 -11.75 2.72
CA ALA A 16 -15.46 -11.83 4.15
C ALA A 16 -15.08 -10.47 4.77
N LEU A 17 -14.55 -9.53 3.97
CA LEU A 17 -14.27 -8.16 4.40
C LEU A 17 -15.44 -7.20 4.12
N VAL A 18 -16.01 -7.27 2.91
CA VAL A 18 -17.05 -6.34 2.43
C VAL A 18 -18.36 -6.52 3.19
N VAL A 19 -18.78 -7.75 3.47
CA VAL A 19 -20.07 -8.01 4.13
C VAL A 19 -20.10 -7.45 5.56
N PRO A 20 -19.13 -7.76 6.44
CA PRO A 20 -19.11 -7.16 7.77
C PRO A 20 -18.97 -5.64 7.74
N ALA A 21 -18.14 -5.09 6.85
CA ALA A 21 -17.99 -3.64 6.70
C ALA A 21 -19.32 -2.98 6.28
N ALA A 22 -20.05 -3.56 5.33
CA ALA A 22 -21.35 -3.06 4.91
C ALA A 22 -22.39 -3.13 6.03
N ILE A 23 -22.38 -4.20 6.83
CA ILE A 23 -23.25 -4.31 8.02
C ILE A 23 -22.90 -3.21 9.02
N ALA A 24 -21.62 -3.07 9.38
CA ALA A 24 -21.15 -2.05 10.32
C ALA A 24 -21.53 -0.64 9.85
N LEU A 25 -21.28 -0.30 8.58
CA LEU A 25 -21.64 1.00 8.01
C LEU A 25 -23.15 1.27 8.07
N ARG A 26 -24.00 0.24 7.89
CA ARG A 26 -25.46 0.38 8.03
C ARG A 26 -25.91 0.63 9.48
N THR A 27 -25.09 0.30 10.47
CA THR A 27 -25.39 0.59 11.88
C THR A 27 -25.05 2.02 12.30
N VAL A 28 -24.32 2.78 11.46
CA VAL A 28 -23.95 4.17 11.76
C VAL A 28 -25.17 5.08 11.55
N ILE A 29 -25.78 5.53 12.65
CA ILE A 29 -26.93 6.46 12.63
C ILE A 29 -26.45 7.92 12.63
N HIS A 30 -25.41 8.23 13.40
CA HIS A 30 -24.81 9.55 13.49
C HIS A 30 -23.28 9.44 13.38
N PRO A 31 -22.61 10.34 12.64
CA PRO A 31 -21.15 10.36 12.56
C PRO A 31 -20.56 10.76 13.91
N VAL A 32 -19.53 10.03 14.35
CA VAL A 32 -18.75 10.42 15.53
C VAL A 32 -17.83 11.57 15.16
N ILE A 33 -17.93 12.67 15.90
CA ILE A 33 -17.01 13.81 15.76
C ILE A 33 -15.90 13.63 16.79
N LEU A 34 -14.64 13.61 16.32
CA LEU A 34 -13.48 13.61 17.20
C LEU A 34 -13.40 14.96 17.93
N GLN A 35 -13.54 14.96 19.25
CA GLN A 35 -13.34 16.16 20.07
C GLN A 35 -11.89 16.25 20.51
N ALA A 36 -11.11 17.10 19.85
CA ALA A 36 -9.76 17.43 20.30
C ALA A 36 -9.83 18.33 21.55
N THR A 37 -9.14 17.96 22.61
CA THR A 37 -9.07 18.73 23.87
C THR A 37 -7.88 19.68 23.94
N SER A 38 -7.01 19.65 22.92
CA SER A 38 -5.79 20.47 22.80
C SER A 38 -5.52 20.75 21.33
N ASP A 39 -4.95 21.93 21.04
CA ASP A 39 -4.52 22.33 19.70
C ASP A 39 -3.28 21.52 19.23
N ASN A 40 -2.52 20.95 20.16
CA ASN A 40 -1.39 20.06 19.87
C ASN A 40 -1.42 18.85 20.83
N PRO A 41 -2.28 17.86 20.57
CA PRO A 41 -2.47 16.73 21.48
C PRO A 41 -1.28 15.76 21.48
N THR A 42 -0.49 15.74 20.40
CA THR A 42 0.63 14.81 20.21
C THR A 42 1.81 15.50 19.52
N PRO A 43 2.61 16.30 20.25
CA PRO A 43 3.82 16.90 19.71
C PRO A 43 4.76 15.81 19.16
N LEU A 44 5.29 16.01 17.94
CA LEU A 44 6.09 15.01 17.20
C LEU A 44 5.39 13.65 17.01
N GLY A 45 4.08 13.58 17.21
CA GLY A 45 3.33 12.32 17.20
C GLY A 45 3.48 11.55 15.91
N TYR A 46 3.49 12.24 14.76
CA TYR A 46 3.67 11.59 13.47
C TYR A 46 5.10 11.06 13.32
N THR A 47 6.10 11.89 13.63
CA THR A 47 7.52 11.48 13.61
C THR A 47 7.77 10.26 14.51
N CYS A 48 7.25 10.27 15.74
CA CYS A 48 7.37 9.14 16.66
C CYS A 48 6.64 7.89 16.18
N SER A 49 5.50 8.04 15.50
CA SER A 49 4.76 6.90 14.95
C SER A 49 5.55 6.13 13.88
N LEU A 50 6.49 6.78 13.18
CA LEU A 50 7.37 6.11 12.22
C LEU A 50 8.24 5.03 12.88
N LEU A 51 8.47 5.10 14.20
CA LEU A 51 9.18 4.04 14.94
C LEU A 51 8.45 2.69 14.87
N LEU A 52 7.13 2.69 14.71
CA LEU A 52 6.34 1.46 14.48
C LEU A 52 6.79 0.72 13.22
N PHE A 53 7.40 1.43 12.26
CA PHE A 53 7.96 0.85 11.05
C PHE A 53 9.47 0.65 11.18
N ILE A 54 10.19 1.68 11.64
CA ILE A 54 11.66 1.68 11.69
C ILE A 54 12.20 0.59 12.62
N VAL A 55 11.58 0.34 13.77
CA VAL A 55 12.08 -0.67 14.73
C VAL A 55 11.96 -2.09 14.15
N PRO A 56 10.79 -2.54 13.64
CA PRO A 56 10.70 -3.82 12.93
C PRO A 56 11.62 -3.93 11.71
N ILE A 57 11.78 -2.84 10.94
CA ILE A 57 12.73 -2.80 9.81
C ILE A 57 14.15 -3.03 10.29
N ALA A 58 14.57 -2.43 11.40
CA ALA A 58 15.92 -2.63 11.93
C ALA A 58 16.15 -4.09 12.32
N ALA A 59 15.18 -4.72 13.00
CA ALA A 59 15.25 -6.12 13.41
C ALA A 59 15.28 -7.08 12.20
N LEU A 60 14.33 -6.93 11.27
CA LEU A 60 14.24 -7.77 10.07
C LEU A 60 15.37 -7.47 9.08
N GLY A 61 15.81 -6.22 8.98
CA GLY A 61 16.92 -5.80 8.13
C GLY A 61 18.25 -6.34 8.64
N TRP A 62 18.47 -6.34 9.96
CA TRP A 62 19.60 -7.01 10.60
C TRP A 62 19.59 -8.51 10.28
N TRP A 63 18.47 -9.18 10.55
CA TRP A 63 18.28 -10.59 10.20
C TRP A 63 18.58 -10.87 8.71
N PHE A 64 18.01 -10.08 7.81
CA PHE A 64 18.18 -10.23 6.36
C PHE A 64 19.64 -10.02 5.94
N SER A 65 20.34 -9.10 6.60
CA SER A 65 21.76 -8.83 6.35
C SER A 65 22.66 -9.99 6.78
N CYS A 66 22.33 -10.66 7.90
CA CYS A 66 23.01 -11.86 8.38
C CYS A 66 22.77 -13.12 7.52
N ARG A 67 21.90 -13.06 6.51
CA ARG A 67 21.54 -14.17 5.62
C ARG A 67 22.06 -13.93 4.19
N PRO A 68 23.37 -14.17 3.92
CA PRO A 68 23.96 -13.96 2.60
C PRO A 68 23.54 -15.03 1.58
N ASP A 69 22.90 -16.12 2.02
CA ASP A 69 22.34 -17.17 1.17
C ASP A 69 21.14 -16.68 0.34
N LEU A 70 20.44 -15.62 0.78
CA LEU A 70 19.24 -15.07 0.13
C LEU A 70 19.54 -14.10 -1.01
N GLN A 71 20.44 -14.47 -1.93
CA GLN A 71 20.89 -13.61 -3.03
C GLN A 71 19.77 -13.26 -4.02
N PHE A 72 18.88 -14.20 -4.31
CA PHE A 72 17.77 -13.98 -5.23
C PHE A 72 16.69 -13.05 -4.63
N PRO A 73 16.14 -13.33 -3.43
CA PRO A 73 15.21 -12.41 -2.76
C PRO A 73 15.80 -11.01 -2.58
N ARG A 74 17.10 -10.88 -2.29
CA ARG A 74 17.77 -9.58 -2.16
C ARG A 74 17.77 -8.75 -3.44
N LYS A 75 18.02 -9.37 -4.59
CA LYS A 75 17.94 -8.66 -5.88
C LYS A 75 16.50 -8.24 -6.19
N ALA A 76 15.52 -9.10 -5.91
CA ALA A 76 14.10 -8.79 -6.12
C ALA A 76 13.63 -7.66 -5.18
N PHE A 77 14.02 -7.72 -3.91
CA PHE A 77 13.73 -6.72 -2.89
C PHE A 77 14.15 -5.31 -3.34
N TRP A 78 15.43 -5.14 -3.71
CA TRP A 78 15.93 -3.82 -4.11
C TRP A 78 15.32 -3.31 -5.40
N ARG A 79 15.05 -4.18 -6.37
CA ARG A 79 14.34 -3.79 -7.60
C ARG A 79 12.92 -3.33 -7.31
N THR A 80 12.23 -4.01 -6.40
CA THR A 80 10.86 -3.68 -6.01
C THR A 80 10.82 -2.33 -5.29
N ILE A 81 11.73 -2.09 -4.34
CA ILE A 81 11.88 -0.79 -3.66
C ILE A 81 12.20 0.32 -4.67
N ALA A 82 13.08 0.07 -5.64
CA ALA A 82 13.43 1.06 -6.66
C ALA A 82 12.25 1.47 -7.55
N VAL A 83 11.20 0.65 -7.65
CA VAL A 83 9.98 0.97 -8.40
C VAL A 83 8.90 1.56 -7.49
N LEU A 84 8.63 0.93 -6.34
CA LEU A 84 7.55 1.34 -5.44
C LEU A 84 7.82 2.69 -4.78
N THR A 85 9.06 2.97 -4.36
CA THR A 85 9.37 4.22 -3.66
C THR A 85 9.13 5.46 -4.54
N PRO A 86 9.63 5.52 -5.80
CA PRO A 86 9.29 6.63 -6.69
C PRO A 86 7.79 6.75 -6.96
N LEU A 87 7.07 5.64 -7.10
CA LEU A 87 5.61 5.66 -7.27
C LEU A 87 4.94 6.30 -6.05
N GLY A 88 5.23 5.82 -4.84
CA GLY A 88 4.71 6.43 -3.60
C GLY A 88 5.03 7.92 -3.49
N PHE A 89 6.24 8.34 -3.85
CA PHE A 89 6.61 9.75 -3.81
C PHE A 89 5.84 10.58 -4.85
N LEU A 90 5.64 10.05 -6.06
CA LEU A 90 4.81 10.67 -7.09
C LEU A 90 3.36 10.83 -6.64
N LEU A 91 2.83 9.86 -5.90
CA LEU A 91 1.49 9.93 -5.33
C LEU A 91 1.35 11.14 -4.40
N ASP A 92 2.29 11.31 -3.48
CA ASP A 92 2.27 12.43 -2.54
C ASP A 92 2.53 13.76 -3.23
N LEU A 93 3.53 13.85 -4.10
CA LEU A 93 3.88 15.09 -4.78
C LEU A 93 2.74 15.63 -5.64
N LEU A 94 1.93 14.75 -6.24
CA LEU A 94 0.83 15.15 -7.13
C LEU A 94 -0.51 15.26 -6.41
N PHE A 95 -0.78 14.37 -5.46
CA PHE A 95 -2.12 14.21 -4.88
C PHE A 95 -2.14 14.26 -3.35
N GLY A 96 -1.01 14.40 -2.66
CA GLY A 96 -0.95 14.38 -1.21
C GLY A 96 -1.84 15.43 -0.54
N ASN A 97 -1.86 16.67 -1.06
CA ASN A 97 -2.77 17.72 -0.56
C ASN A 97 -4.25 17.51 -0.94
N THR A 98 -4.55 16.55 -1.82
CA THR A 98 -5.93 16.15 -2.14
C THR A 98 -6.44 15.09 -1.16
N PHE A 99 -5.55 14.27 -0.60
CA PHE A 99 -5.91 13.17 0.30
C PHE A 99 -5.73 13.50 1.77
N PHE A 100 -4.69 14.27 2.08
CA PHE A 100 -4.25 14.54 3.43
C PHE A 100 -4.36 16.02 3.75
N VAL A 101 -4.72 16.29 5.00
CA VAL A 101 -4.67 17.62 5.59
C VAL A 101 -3.76 17.54 6.79
N PHE A 102 -2.81 18.46 6.90
CA PHE A 102 -1.83 18.52 7.98
C PHE A 102 -2.08 19.75 8.87
N PRO A 103 -3.17 19.77 9.67
CA PRO A 103 -3.54 20.95 10.45
C PRO A 103 -2.55 21.21 11.60
N ASN A 104 -2.02 20.16 12.22
CA ASN A 104 -1.06 20.26 13.32
C ASN A 104 0.37 20.07 12.81
N LYS A 105 1.02 21.16 12.38
CA LYS A 105 2.42 21.12 11.94
C LYS A 105 3.40 20.72 13.05
N ALA A 106 3.05 20.89 14.32
CA ALA A 106 3.89 20.48 15.45
C ALA A 106 3.89 18.95 15.70
N ALA A 107 3.09 18.19 14.95
CA ALA A 107 3.13 16.73 14.96
C ALA A 107 4.30 16.15 14.15
N THR A 108 4.99 16.98 13.34
CA THR A 108 6.12 16.58 12.48
C THR A 108 7.40 17.30 12.91
N LEU A 109 8.54 16.93 12.31
CA LEU A 109 9.82 17.61 12.49
C LEU A 109 9.86 19.02 11.89
N GLY A 110 8.86 19.39 11.09
CA GLY A 110 8.77 20.69 10.44
C GLY A 110 9.54 20.81 9.12
N PHE A 111 10.13 19.73 8.61
CA PHE A 111 10.70 19.69 7.26
C PHE A 111 9.61 19.36 6.25
N GLU A 112 9.36 20.28 5.31
CA GLU A 112 8.31 20.12 4.30
C GLU A 112 8.93 20.09 2.88
N ILE A 113 8.36 19.25 2.02
CA ILE A 113 8.72 19.12 0.62
C ILE A 113 7.63 19.80 -0.21
N PRO A 114 7.98 20.69 -1.17
CA PRO A 114 7.00 21.35 -2.01
C PRO A 114 6.29 20.33 -2.93
N ALA A 115 4.96 20.35 -2.91
CA ALA A 115 4.10 19.49 -3.71
C ALA A 115 2.94 20.28 -4.34
N VAL A 116 2.18 19.65 -5.23
CA VAL A 116 1.01 20.25 -5.84
C VAL A 116 -0.05 20.52 -4.76
N GLY A 117 -0.49 21.76 -4.66
CA GLY A 117 -1.53 22.19 -3.70
C GLY A 117 -1.03 22.54 -2.29
N GLY A 118 0.27 22.41 -2.00
CA GLY A 118 0.81 22.70 -0.68
C GLY A 118 2.09 21.91 -0.38
N ALA A 119 2.79 22.27 0.70
CA ALA A 119 3.97 21.54 1.15
C ALA A 119 3.55 20.33 2.01
N ILE A 120 4.24 19.21 1.84
CA ILE A 120 3.95 17.93 2.52
C ILE A 120 5.11 17.59 3.45
N PRO A 121 4.86 17.15 4.68
CA PRO A 121 5.93 16.77 5.60
C PRO A 121 6.81 15.64 5.05
N ILE A 122 8.12 15.70 5.31
CA ILE A 122 9.08 14.68 4.89
C ILE A 122 8.73 13.29 5.41
N GLU A 123 8.03 13.23 6.54
CA GLU A 123 7.57 12.00 7.17
C GLU A 123 6.70 11.14 6.25
N GLU A 124 5.92 11.71 5.32
CA GLU A 124 5.15 10.92 4.33
C GLU A 124 6.06 10.08 3.43
N PHE A 125 7.15 10.68 2.97
CA PHE A 125 8.14 10.01 2.13
C PHE A 125 8.87 8.92 2.92
N VAL A 126 9.20 9.19 4.17
CA VAL A 126 9.77 8.18 5.07
C VAL A 126 8.77 7.05 5.32
N PHE A 127 7.50 7.38 5.53
CA PHE A 127 6.42 6.42 5.74
C PHE A 127 6.24 5.48 4.55
N TYR A 128 6.19 5.99 3.31
CA TYR A 128 6.11 5.14 2.12
C TYR A 128 7.30 4.20 2.00
N LEU A 129 8.52 4.73 2.10
CA LEU A 129 9.72 3.91 2.01
C LEU A 129 9.74 2.85 3.11
N ALA A 130 9.49 3.24 4.36
CA ALA A 130 9.49 2.34 5.50
C ALA A 130 8.38 1.28 5.38
N GLY A 131 7.17 1.67 4.99
CA GLY A 131 6.05 0.77 4.74
C GLY A 131 6.40 -0.30 3.70
N PHE A 132 6.94 0.11 2.54
CA PHE A 132 7.36 -0.84 1.51
C PHE A 132 8.47 -1.78 1.98
N VAL A 133 9.51 -1.24 2.63
CA VAL A 133 10.60 -2.03 3.18
C VAL A 133 10.09 -3.03 4.20
N LEU A 134 9.25 -2.61 5.14
CA LEU A 134 8.72 -3.47 6.19
C LEU A 134 7.87 -4.60 5.61
N VAL A 135 6.93 -4.28 4.71
CA VAL A 135 6.07 -5.29 4.10
C VAL A 135 6.89 -6.31 3.33
N LEU A 136 7.87 -5.87 2.54
CA LEU A 136 8.73 -6.78 1.78
C LEU A 136 9.64 -7.63 2.67
N LEU A 137 10.24 -7.05 3.71
CA LEU A 137 11.06 -7.80 4.66
C LEU A 137 10.21 -8.83 5.43
N THR A 138 9.01 -8.44 5.85
CA THR A 138 8.06 -9.35 6.51
C THR A 138 7.65 -10.47 5.56
N TYR A 139 7.36 -10.15 4.30
CA TYR A 139 7.06 -11.15 3.27
C TYR A 139 8.20 -12.16 3.12
N ILE A 140 9.44 -11.69 2.96
CA ILE A 140 10.62 -12.56 2.82
C ILE A 140 10.80 -13.42 4.07
N TRP A 141 10.68 -12.84 5.26
CA TRP A 141 10.79 -13.58 6.52
C TRP A 141 9.69 -14.66 6.65
N CYS A 142 8.44 -14.32 6.30
CA CYS A 142 7.33 -15.26 6.30
C CYS A 142 7.54 -16.40 5.30
N ASP A 143 8.05 -16.11 4.09
CA ASP A 143 8.37 -17.12 3.09
C ASP A 143 9.43 -18.11 3.61
N GLU A 144 10.51 -17.58 4.20
CA GLU A 144 11.65 -18.36 4.67
C GLU A 144 11.39 -19.19 5.93
N TYR A 145 10.53 -18.73 6.86
CA TYR A 145 10.28 -19.43 8.12
C TYR A 145 8.87 -19.99 8.24
N TRP A 146 7.87 -19.16 8.01
CA TRP A 146 6.48 -19.54 8.27
C TRP A 146 5.95 -20.47 7.18
N MET A 147 6.29 -20.18 5.92
CA MET A 147 5.85 -20.92 4.74
C MET A 147 6.95 -21.80 4.14
N ALA A 148 8.05 -22.02 4.86
CA ALA A 148 9.20 -22.79 4.39
C ALA A 148 8.82 -24.18 3.86
N ALA A 149 7.82 -24.83 4.46
CA ALA A 149 7.33 -26.15 4.04
C ALA A 149 6.69 -26.16 2.63
N TYR A 150 6.30 -24.99 2.12
CA TYR A 150 5.70 -24.82 0.79
C TYR A 150 6.71 -24.36 -0.26
N ASN A 151 7.97 -24.12 0.13
CA ASN A 151 9.01 -23.65 -0.77
C ASN A 151 9.55 -24.77 -1.66
N VAL A 152 9.82 -24.42 -2.92
CA VAL A 152 10.40 -25.35 -3.90
C VAL A 152 11.89 -25.51 -3.59
N PRO A 153 12.41 -26.75 -3.43
CA PRO A 153 13.80 -26.98 -3.01
C PRO A 153 14.86 -26.32 -3.90
N ASP A 154 14.59 -26.18 -5.20
CA ASP A 154 15.43 -25.44 -6.14
C ASP A 154 14.60 -24.38 -6.90
N TYR A 155 14.41 -23.25 -6.24
CA TYR A 155 13.71 -22.09 -6.82
C TYR A 155 14.37 -21.58 -8.10
N ALA A 156 15.70 -21.64 -8.21
CA ALA A 156 16.41 -21.11 -9.37
C ALA A 156 16.18 -22.00 -10.61
N ALA A 157 16.21 -23.32 -10.44
CA ALA A 157 15.87 -24.25 -11.51
C ALA A 157 14.38 -24.18 -11.88
N ALA A 158 13.49 -24.13 -10.89
CA ALA A 158 12.05 -23.99 -11.12
C ALA A 158 11.71 -22.67 -11.85
N ALA A 159 12.34 -21.56 -11.46
CA ALA A 159 12.11 -20.25 -12.07
C ALA A 159 12.56 -20.17 -13.53
N LYS A 160 13.57 -20.95 -13.97
CA LYS A 160 13.97 -21.01 -15.39
C LYS A 160 12.87 -21.57 -16.30
N GLY A 161 12.01 -22.42 -15.76
CA GLY A 161 10.85 -22.98 -16.48
C GLY A 161 9.62 -22.08 -16.46
N ILE A 162 9.59 -21.03 -15.64
CA ILE A 162 8.46 -20.12 -15.55
C ILE A 162 8.58 -19.10 -16.69
N PRO A 163 7.63 -19.07 -17.65
CA PRO A 163 7.62 -18.03 -18.67
C PRO A 163 7.57 -16.66 -17.98
N ARG A 164 8.37 -15.68 -18.46
CA ARG A 164 8.41 -14.32 -17.89
C ARG A 164 6.98 -13.84 -17.61
N ILE A 165 6.69 -13.61 -16.32
CA ILE A 165 5.37 -13.23 -15.81
C ILE A 165 5.01 -11.80 -16.24
N VAL A 166 6.02 -10.93 -16.41
CA VAL A 166 5.83 -9.59 -16.95
C VAL A 166 5.54 -9.70 -18.45
N ARG A 167 4.26 -9.82 -18.77
CA ARG A 167 3.71 -9.73 -20.13
C ARG A 167 2.61 -8.71 -20.11
N PHE A 168 2.56 -7.90 -21.16
CA PHE A 168 1.42 -7.03 -21.37
C PHE A 168 0.16 -7.90 -21.52
N HIS A 169 -0.79 -7.72 -20.61
CA HIS A 169 -2.04 -8.46 -20.60
C HIS A 169 -3.19 -7.49 -20.84
N PHE A 170 -3.64 -7.43 -22.09
CA PHE A 170 -4.67 -6.47 -22.53
C PHE A 170 -5.95 -6.56 -21.71
N ALA A 171 -6.34 -7.76 -21.27
CA ALA A 171 -7.54 -7.91 -20.43
C ALA A 171 -7.40 -7.23 -19.07
N SER A 172 -6.18 -7.11 -18.53
CA SER A 172 -5.92 -6.34 -17.30
C SER A 172 -6.12 -4.84 -17.52
N VAL A 173 -5.74 -4.32 -18.70
CA VAL A 173 -5.98 -2.93 -19.08
C VAL A 173 -7.47 -2.66 -19.22
N VAL A 174 -8.21 -3.53 -19.93
CA VAL A 174 -9.67 -3.42 -20.07
C VAL A 174 -10.36 -3.45 -18.71
N LEU A 175 -9.94 -4.37 -17.83
CA LEU A 175 -10.47 -4.43 -16.47
C LEU A 175 -10.15 -3.15 -15.69
N GLY A 176 -8.94 -2.62 -15.81
CA GLY A 176 -8.54 -1.36 -15.18
C GLY A 176 -9.42 -0.18 -15.62
N VAL A 177 -9.65 -0.03 -16.92
CA VAL A 177 -10.56 0.99 -17.48
C VAL A 177 -11.97 0.81 -16.94
N ALA A 178 -12.51 -0.41 -16.97
CA ALA A 178 -13.84 -0.70 -16.47
C ALA A 178 -13.99 -0.37 -14.97
N LEU A 179 -12.95 -0.64 -14.16
CA LEU A 179 -12.93 -0.29 -12.74
C LEU A 179 -12.91 1.21 -12.52
N VAL A 180 -12.12 1.96 -13.30
CA VAL A 180 -12.08 3.43 -13.25
C VAL A 180 -13.45 4.01 -13.60
N ASP A 181 -14.05 3.56 -14.69
CA ASP A 181 -15.38 4.02 -15.11
C ASP A 181 -16.44 3.71 -14.04
N ALA A 182 -16.42 2.50 -13.48
CA ALA A 182 -17.32 2.12 -12.40
C ALA A 182 -17.15 3.01 -11.16
N ALA A 183 -15.91 3.32 -10.77
CA ALA A 183 -15.63 4.20 -9.63
C ALA A 183 -16.13 5.63 -9.86
N VAL A 184 -15.93 6.18 -11.07
CA VAL A 184 -16.41 7.52 -11.45
C VAL A 184 -17.94 7.55 -11.48
N LEU A 185 -18.59 6.55 -12.09
CA LEU A 185 -20.05 6.45 -12.13
C LEU A 185 -20.65 6.30 -10.73
N TYR A 186 -20.07 5.44 -9.89
CA TYR A 186 -20.51 5.26 -8.52
C TYR A 186 -20.42 6.58 -7.74
N ARG A 187 -19.28 7.29 -7.84
CA ARG A 187 -19.10 8.58 -7.16
C ARG A 187 -20.12 9.60 -7.65
N LYS A 188 -20.33 9.71 -8.95
CA LYS A 188 -21.19 10.73 -9.56
C LYS A 188 -22.69 10.48 -9.32
N PHE A 189 -23.13 9.23 -9.33
CA PHE A 189 -24.57 8.91 -9.36
C PHE A 189 -25.09 8.19 -8.12
N LEU A 190 -24.26 7.45 -7.39
CA LEU A 190 -24.72 6.55 -6.32
C LEU A 190 -24.24 6.96 -4.92
N SER A 191 -23.18 7.77 -4.81
CA SER A 191 -22.54 8.06 -3.52
C SER A 191 -23.28 9.06 -2.62
N GLY A 192 -24.29 9.76 -3.14
CA GLY A 192 -25.00 10.83 -2.42
C GLY A 192 -24.17 12.11 -2.19
N ALA A 193 -22.88 12.11 -2.52
CA ALA A 193 -21.97 13.25 -2.48
C ALA A 193 -21.26 13.39 -3.83
N SER A 194 -21.88 14.13 -4.76
CA SER A 194 -21.38 14.30 -6.13
C SER A 194 -20.08 15.11 -6.22
N GLU A 195 -19.66 15.74 -5.13
CA GLU A 195 -18.41 16.50 -5.07
C GLU A 195 -17.20 15.56 -4.88
N GLY A 196 -16.16 15.80 -5.67
CA GLY A 196 -14.89 15.05 -5.63
C GLY A 196 -14.71 14.04 -6.76
N PHE A 197 -13.48 13.56 -6.92
CA PHE A 197 -13.07 12.62 -7.97
C PHE A 197 -12.20 11.51 -7.36
N PRO A 198 -12.29 10.24 -7.80
CA PRO A 198 -11.63 9.10 -7.15
C PRO A 198 -10.14 9.00 -7.50
N TRP A 199 -9.39 10.10 -7.30
CA TRP A 199 -7.97 10.23 -7.67
C TRP A 199 -7.12 9.10 -7.11
N TYR A 200 -7.29 8.76 -5.83
CA TYR A 200 -6.51 7.72 -5.17
C TYR A 200 -6.72 6.35 -5.82
N PHE A 201 -7.97 5.98 -6.08
CA PHE A 201 -8.30 4.70 -6.70
C PHE A 201 -7.76 4.61 -8.12
N ILE A 202 -7.92 5.67 -8.92
CA ILE A 202 -7.40 5.72 -10.29
C ILE A 202 -5.88 5.57 -10.29
N TYR A 203 -5.20 6.28 -9.40
CA TYR A 203 -3.76 6.15 -9.24
C TYR A 203 -3.35 4.70 -8.93
N LEU A 204 -4.02 4.04 -7.99
CA LEU A 204 -3.74 2.65 -7.64
C LEU A 204 -3.97 1.70 -8.83
N VAL A 205 -5.06 1.89 -9.59
CA VAL A 205 -5.33 1.10 -10.79
C VAL A 205 -4.21 1.29 -11.81
N CYS A 206 -3.80 2.53 -12.08
CA CYS A 206 -2.71 2.82 -13.01
C CYS A 206 -1.38 2.21 -12.54
N ALA A 207 -1.04 2.34 -11.26
CA ALA A 207 0.18 1.77 -10.68
C ALA A 207 0.19 0.23 -10.76
N SER A 208 -0.98 -0.41 -10.63
CA SER A 208 -1.11 -1.88 -10.72
C SER A 208 -0.91 -2.45 -12.13
N LEU A 209 -0.92 -1.61 -13.16
CA LEU A 209 -0.67 -2.01 -14.56
C LEU A 209 0.83 -2.03 -14.92
N ILE A 210 1.69 -1.55 -14.03
CA ILE A 210 3.16 -1.48 -14.19
C ILE A 210 3.80 -2.71 -13.55
#